data_AF-A0A0F9KCU4-F1
#
_entry.id   AF-A0A0F9KCU4-F1
#
_cell.length_a   1.000
_cell.length_b   1.000
_cell.length_c   1.000
_cell.angle_alpha   90.00
_cell.angle_beta   90.00
_cell.angle_gamma   90.00
#
_symmetry.space_group_name_H-M   'P 1'
#
loop_
_entity.id
_entity.type
_entity.pdbx_description
1 polymer ?
#
loop_
_entity_poly.entity_id
_entity_poly.type
_entity_poly.pdbx_seq_one_letter_code
_entity_poly.pdbx_strand_id
1 'polypeptide(L)'
;MPTGYTDCIKDGISFNDFVMQCARAMGACIMMRDDPPNKEIPEKFEPSDYHQKKVREAEYDLARYQKIDTIQADLLARHEYDTQVEEYKTCIEEAHQLQEQYTRMLEWVREWQSPTQDHDGLKEFMDQQIRGSIDFDCDTSYYKKPKLLSGREWLSLKTSGALHDIDYHAKEDLEERKRAAVRTLWIQQLRKSLLLPEPA
;
A
#
# COMPACT_ATOMS: atom_id res chain seq x y z
N MET A 1 21.16 -20.29 -18.38
CA MET A 1 21.34 -18.85 -18.64
C MET A 1 22.03 -18.24 -17.43
N PRO A 2 23.06 -17.40 -17.59
CA PRO A 2 23.55 -16.57 -16.49
C PRO A 2 22.37 -15.75 -15.96
N THR A 3 22.22 -15.70 -14.64
CA THR A 3 21.30 -14.72 -14.05
C THR A 3 21.87 -13.31 -14.27
N GLY A 4 21.03 -12.27 -14.19
CA GLY A 4 21.51 -10.88 -14.26
C GLY A 4 22.61 -10.54 -13.23
N TYR A 5 22.76 -11.35 -12.18
CA TYR A 5 23.81 -11.22 -11.15
C TYR A 5 25.15 -11.85 -11.55
N THR A 6 25.15 -12.86 -12.43
CA THR A 6 26.35 -13.61 -12.83
C THR A 6 26.85 -13.25 -14.21
N ASP A 7 26.03 -12.55 -15.01
CA ASP A 7 26.40 -12.18 -16.38
C ASP A 7 27.59 -11.21 -16.41
N CYS A 8 27.73 -10.35 -15.41
CA CYS A 8 28.85 -9.40 -15.24
C CYS A 8 30.21 -10.05 -14.92
N ILE A 9 30.24 -11.34 -14.55
CA ILE A 9 31.49 -12.06 -14.26
C ILE A 9 32.35 -12.16 -15.53
N LYS A 10 31.73 -12.36 -16.70
CA LYS A 10 32.43 -12.46 -17.98
C LYS A 10 33.13 -11.15 -18.38
N ASP A 11 32.66 -10.03 -17.82
CA ASP A 11 33.13 -8.67 -18.12
C ASP A 11 34.20 -8.19 -17.12
N GLY A 12 34.64 -9.05 -16.19
CA GLY A 12 35.77 -8.76 -15.29
C GLY A 12 35.42 -7.94 -14.03
N ILE A 13 34.21 -8.09 -13.50
CA ILE A 13 33.77 -7.44 -12.25
C ILE A 13 34.66 -7.84 -11.05
N SER A 14 34.87 -6.92 -10.09
CA SER A 14 35.59 -7.24 -8.85
C SER A 14 34.77 -8.16 -7.94
N PHE A 15 35.44 -8.93 -7.08
CA PHE A 15 34.76 -9.77 -6.09
C PHE A 15 33.85 -8.94 -5.16
N ASN A 16 34.29 -7.73 -4.78
CA ASN A 16 33.49 -6.83 -3.94
C ASN A 16 32.18 -6.43 -4.66
N ASP A 17 32.29 -5.97 -5.91
CA ASP A 17 31.14 -5.52 -6.69
C ASP A 17 30.16 -6.66 -6.97
N PHE A 18 30.66 -7.88 -7.23
CA PHE A 18 29.83 -9.07 -7.41
C PHE A 18 29.04 -9.42 -6.14
N VAL A 19 29.69 -9.41 -4.96
CA VAL A 19 29.02 -9.68 -3.68
C VAL A 19 27.98 -8.59 -3.37
N MET A 20 28.29 -7.32 -3.61
CA MET A 20 27.35 -6.22 -3.40
C MET A 20 26.16 -6.29 -4.36
N GLN A 21 26.37 -6.73 -5.60
CA GLN A 21 25.28 -6.96 -6.55
C GLN A 21 24.36 -8.11 -6.11
N CYS A 22 24.92 -9.22 -5.63
CA CYS A 22 24.14 -10.31 -5.05
C CYS A 22 23.38 -9.88 -3.78
N ALA A 23 23.98 -9.02 -2.97
CA ALA A 23 23.38 -8.51 -1.74
C ALA A 23 22.07 -7.75 -1.99
N ARG A 24 21.88 -7.12 -3.16
CA ARG A 24 20.60 -6.45 -3.52
C ARG A 24 19.40 -7.39 -3.57
N ALA A 25 19.62 -8.66 -3.90
CA ALA A 25 18.54 -9.64 -3.98
C ALA A 25 18.23 -10.31 -2.63
N MET A 26 18.98 -9.99 -1.56
CA MET A 26 19.00 -10.78 -0.33
C MET A 26 19.07 -9.88 0.93
N GLY A 27 18.61 -10.42 2.06
CA GLY A 27 18.82 -9.79 3.37
C GLY A 27 18.29 -8.35 3.47
N ALA A 28 19.16 -7.42 3.91
CA ALA A 28 18.79 -6.04 4.20
C ALA A 28 18.42 -5.20 2.97
N CYS A 29 18.86 -5.60 1.77
CA CYS A 29 18.71 -4.80 0.55
C CYS A 29 17.60 -5.32 -0.37
N ILE A 30 16.79 -6.30 0.05
CA ILE A 30 15.73 -6.88 -0.79
C ILE A 30 14.69 -5.85 -1.27
N MET A 31 14.50 -4.76 -0.53
CA MET A 31 13.64 -3.64 -0.93
C MET A 31 14.21 -2.84 -2.11
N MET A 32 15.50 -3.03 -2.42
CA MET A 32 16.19 -2.46 -3.58
C MET A 32 16.25 -3.43 -4.76
N ARG A 33 15.50 -4.54 -4.73
CA ARG A 33 15.48 -5.53 -5.82
C ARG A 33 15.03 -4.91 -7.15
N ASP A 34 14.04 -4.02 -7.07
CA ASP A 34 13.43 -3.38 -8.24
C ASP A 34 14.14 -2.05 -8.60
N ASP A 35 15.19 -1.66 -7.84
CA ASP A 35 16.04 -0.52 -8.15
C ASP A 35 16.99 -0.81 -9.32
N PRO A 36 17.48 0.22 -10.04
CA PRO A 36 18.49 0.05 -11.08
C PRO A 36 19.73 -0.75 -10.60
N PRO A 37 20.30 -1.65 -11.43
CA PRO A 37 21.45 -2.49 -11.06
C PRO A 37 22.73 -1.73 -10.69
N ASN A 38 22.78 -0.42 -10.93
CA ASN A 38 23.89 0.47 -10.61
C ASN A 38 23.58 1.38 -9.41
N LYS A 39 22.38 1.35 -8.83
CA LYS A 39 22.03 2.18 -7.67
C LYS A 39 22.82 1.73 -6.44
N GLU A 40 23.65 2.60 -5.91
CA GLU A 40 24.52 2.27 -4.78
C GLU A 40 23.71 1.80 -3.56
N ILE A 41 24.15 0.71 -2.93
CA ILE A 41 23.58 0.27 -1.66
C ILE A 41 24.04 1.29 -0.60
N PRO A 42 23.11 1.95 0.11
CA PRO A 42 23.49 2.98 1.08
C PRO A 42 24.30 2.38 2.23
N GLU A 43 25.20 3.19 2.81
CA GLU A 43 25.98 2.79 3.98
C GLU A 43 25.13 2.68 5.25
N LYS A 44 24.00 3.39 5.28
CA LYS A 44 23.05 3.43 6.37
C LYS A 44 21.62 3.49 5.84
N PHE A 45 20.75 2.72 6.47
CA PHE A 45 19.30 2.83 6.27
C PHE A 45 18.74 3.75 7.34
N GLU A 46 18.00 4.77 6.92
CA GLU A 46 17.29 5.68 7.81
C GLU A 46 15.80 5.31 7.88
N PRO A 47 15.17 5.40 9.07
CA PRO A 47 13.72 5.26 9.19
C PRO A 47 12.99 6.42 8.51
N SER A 48 11.79 6.16 7.99
CA SER A 48 10.88 7.20 7.52
C SER A 48 10.40 8.08 8.68
N ASP A 49 10.02 9.32 8.36
CA ASP A 49 9.37 10.22 9.32
C ASP A 49 7.83 10.08 9.33
N TYR A 50 7.28 9.17 8.52
CA TYR A 50 5.85 8.95 8.35
C TYR A 50 5.14 8.68 9.68
N HIS A 51 5.61 7.71 10.47
CA HIS A 51 4.97 7.34 11.73
C HIS A 51 5.06 8.47 12.77
N GLN A 52 6.19 9.19 12.83
CA GLN A 52 6.31 10.36 13.71
C GLN A 52 5.36 11.49 13.30
N LYS A 53 5.18 11.74 12.00
CA LYS A 53 4.19 12.70 11.51
C LYS A 53 2.79 12.29 11.93
N LYS A 54 2.44 11.01 11.77
CA LYS A 54 1.14 10.49 12.17
C LYS A 54 0.87 10.57 13.67
N VAL A 55 1.88 10.31 14.51
CA VAL A 55 1.76 10.55 15.97
C VAL A 55 1.43 12.02 16.26
N ARG A 56 2.16 12.97 15.67
CA ARG A 56 1.90 14.40 15.87
C ARG A 56 0.52 14.85 15.39
N GLU A 57 0.08 14.32 14.24
CA GLU A 57 -1.28 14.56 13.71
C GLU A 57 -2.33 14.05 14.70
N ALA A 58 -2.18 12.83 15.20
CA ALA A 58 -3.11 12.23 16.16
C ALA A 58 -3.10 12.94 17.53
N GLU A 59 -1.93 13.40 18.02
CA GLU A 59 -1.83 14.22 19.23
C GLU A 59 -2.54 15.57 19.07
N TYR A 60 -2.38 16.21 17.92
CA TYR A 60 -3.08 17.45 17.59
C TYR A 60 -4.60 17.25 17.55
N ASP A 61 -5.04 16.17 16.90
CA ASP A 61 -6.45 15.81 16.81
C ASP A 61 -7.03 15.50 18.20
N LEU A 62 -6.33 14.73 19.03
CA LEU A 62 -6.72 14.45 20.41
C LEU A 62 -6.89 15.76 21.22
N ALA A 63 -5.91 16.66 21.14
CA ALA A 63 -5.97 17.95 21.82
C ALA A 63 -7.11 18.84 21.31
N ARG A 64 -7.47 18.72 20.02
CA ARG A 64 -8.65 19.39 19.45
C ARG A 64 -9.93 18.78 20.01
N TYR A 65 -10.07 17.46 19.99
CA TYR A 65 -11.27 16.76 20.46
C TYR A 65 -11.55 17.02 21.95
N GLN A 66 -10.51 17.10 22.78
CA GLN A 66 -10.66 17.43 24.21
C GLN A 66 -11.27 18.81 24.49
N LYS A 67 -11.30 19.71 23.51
CA LYS A 67 -11.84 21.08 23.64
C LYS A 67 -13.25 21.24 23.07
N ILE A 68 -13.77 20.20 22.40
CA ILE A 68 -15.08 20.25 21.76
C ILE A 68 -16.17 20.10 22.83
N ASP A 69 -17.11 21.04 22.85
CA ASP A 69 -18.31 20.92 23.68
C ASP A 69 -19.38 20.02 23.03
N THR A 70 -20.43 19.69 23.78
CA THR A 70 -21.46 18.74 23.30
C THR A 70 -22.23 19.24 22.09
N ILE A 71 -22.50 20.56 22.00
CA ILE A 71 -23.26 21.13 20.87
C ILE A 71 -22.39 21.09 19.62
N GLN A 72 -21.12 21.47 19.74
CA GLN A 72 -20.17 21.36 18.63
C GLN A 72 -19.96 19.91 18.20
N ALA A 73 -19.92 18.97 19.14
CA ALA A 73 -19.80 17.55 18.83
C ALA A 73 -20.99 17.04 18.01
N ASP A 74 -22.22 17.44 18.35
CA ASP A 74 -23.42 17.08 17.58
C ASP A 74 -23.38 17.67 16.15
N LEU A 75 -22.95 18.93 16.01
CA LEU A 75 -22.81 19.58 14.70
C LEU A 75 -21.76 18.87 13.82
N LEU A 76 -20.61 18.51 14.39
CA LEU A 76 -19.54 17.80 13.68
C LEU A 76 -19.95 16.37 13.32
N ALA A 77 -20.59 15.66 14.25
CA ALA A 77 -21.13 14.33 14.00
C ALA A 77 -22.16 14.36 12.84
N ARG A 78 -23.00 15.39 12.81
CA ARG A 78 -23.98 15.56 11.73
C ARG A 78 -23.31 15.87 10.39
N HIS A 79 -22.36 16.80 10.38
CA HIS A 79 -21.62 17.15 9.18
C HIS A 79 -20.90 15.93 8.59
N GLU A 80 -20.19 15.17 9.42
CA GLU A 80 -19.49 13.97 8.97
C GLU A 80 -20.46 12.89 8.47
N TYR A 81 -21.60 12.71 9.13
CA TYR A 81 -22.65 11.80 8.66
C TYR A 81 -23.19 12.23 7.30
N ASP A 82 -23.50 13.51 7.10
CA ASP A 82 -24.02 14.00 5.82
C ASP A 82 -22.97 13.81 4.70
N THR A 83 -21.68 14.06 4.96
CA THR A 83 -20.59 13.75 4.01
C THR A 83 -20.53 12.25 3.68
N GLN A 84 -20.51 11.38 4.70
CA GLN A 84 -20.47 9.92 4.50
C GLN A 84 -21.70 9.42 3.72
N VAL A 85 -22.88 10.01 3.93
CA VAL A 85 -24.10 9.66 3.20
C VAL A 85 -23.98 10.01 1.73
N GLU A 86 -23.43 11.18 1.39
CA GLU A 86 -23.21 11.55 0.00
C GLU A 86 -22.16 10.66 -0.66
N GLU A 87 -21.02 10.42 0.00
CA GLU A 87 -20.00 9.47 -0.50
C GLU A 87 -20.59 8.07 -0.70
N TYR A 88 -21.34 7.55 0.27
CA TYR A 88 -22.02 6.27 0.15
C TYR A 88 -22.96 6.24 -1.06
N LYS A 89 -23.78 7.26 -1.27
CA LYS A 89 -24.68 7.33 -2.44
C LYS A 89 -23.88 7.37 -3.73
N THR A 90 -22.83 8.19 -3.80
CA THR A 90 -21.98 8.30 -4.98
C THR A 90 -21.33 6.97 -5.32
N CYS A 91 -20.72 6.27 -4.36
CA CYS A 91 -20.10 4.98 -4.61
C CYS A 91 -21.10 3.92 -5.07
N ILE A 92 -22.30 3.87 -4.47
CA ILE A 92 -23.36 2.95 -4.88
C ILE A 92 -23.85 3.27 -6.30
N GLU A 93 -24.04 4.55 -6.61
CA GLU A 93 -24.47 5.00 -7.93
C GLU A 93 -23.40 4.70 -9.00
N GLU A 94 -22.13 4.99 -8.71
CA GLU A 94 -21.01 4.67 -9.60
C GLU A 94 -20.90 3.16 -9.85
N ALA A 95 -21.07 2.33 -8.81
CA ALA A 95 -21.07 0.88 -8.95
C ALA A 95 -22.22 0.39 -9.83
N HIS A 96 -23.43 0.94 -9.67
CA HIS A 96 -24.57 0.61 -10.53
C HIS A 96 -24.36 1.07 -11.98
N GLN A 97 -23.88 2.29 -12.19
CA GLN A 97 -23.59 2.81 -13.54
C GLN A 97 -22.51 1.98 -14.24
N LEU A 98 -21.49 1.53 -13.50
CA LEU A 98 -20.46 0.65 -14.02
C LEU A 98 -21.04 -0.73 -14.36
N GLN A 99 -21.92 -1.26 -13.51
CA GLN A 99 -22.62 -2.52 -13.76
C GLN A 99 -23.47 -2.48 -15.03
N GLU A 100 -24.19 -1.38 -15.27
CA GLU A 100 -24.97 -1.18 -16.51
C GLU A 100 -24.05 -1.18 -17.74
N GLN A 101 -22.90 -0.50 -17.67
CA GLN A 101 -21.93 -0.46 -18.77
C GLN A 101 -21.35 -1.84 -19.07
N TYR A 102 -20.96 -2.59 -18.04
CA TYR A 102 -20.48 -3.95 -18.20
C TYR A 102 -21.56 -4.89 -18.73
N THR A 103 -22.79 -4.77 -18.23
CA THR A 103 -23.92 -5.59 -18.70
C THR A 103 -24.18 -5.35 -20.19
N ARG A 104 -24.18 -4.09 -20.65
CA ARG A 104 -24.32 -3.75 -22.07
C ARG A 104 -23.19 -4.31 -22.93
N MET A 105 -21.94 -4.22 -22.45
CA MET A 105 -20.80 -4.82 -23.15
C MET A 105 -20.92 -6.35 -23.23
N LEU A 106 -21.40 -6.97 -22.16
CA LEU A 106 -21.64 -8.41 -22.09
C LEU A 106 -22.70 -8.85 -23.11
N GLU A 107 -23.77 -8.06 -23.27
CA GLU A 107 -24.77 -8.28 -24.32
C GLU A 107 -24.14 -8.24 -25.71
N TRP A 108 -23.34 -7.22 -26.01
CA TRP A 108 -22.62 -7.14 -27.31
C TRP A 108 -21.69 -8.33 -27.55
N VAL A 109 -20.93 -8.75 -26.54
CA VAL A 109 -20.05 -9.93 -26.63
C VAL A 109 -20.88 -11.18 -26.93
N ARG A 110 -22.05 -11.34 -26.30
CA ARG A 110 -22.93 -12.49 -26.52
C ARG A 110 -23.56 -12.50 -27.91
N GLU A 111 -23.95 -11.35 -28.43
CA GLU A 111 -24.51 -11.20 -29.78
C GLU A 111 -23.46 -11.37 -30.87
N TRP A 112 -22.22 -10.94 -30.60
CA TRP A 112 -21.11 -11.03 -31.55
C TRP A 112 -20.86 -12.47 -32.01
N GLN A 113 -20.87 -12.69 -33.32
CA GLN A 113 -20.53 -13.98 -33.91
C GLN A 113 -19.03 -14.03 -34.17
N SER A 114 -18.35 -15.01 -33.59
CA SER A 114 -16.93 -15.26 -33.85
C SER A 114 -16.72 -15.46 -35.36
N PRO A 115 -15.70 -14.82 -35.98
CA PRO A 115 -15.48 -14.93 -37.42
C PRO A 115 -14.95 -16.31 -37.83
N THR A 116 -14.25 -17.01 -36.93
CA THR A 116 -13.81 -18.40 -37.10
C THR A 116 -13.88 -19.14 -35.76
N GLN A 117 -13.84 -20.47 -35.79
CA GLN A 117 -13.85 -21.32 -34.59
C GLN A 117 -12.67 -21.03 -33.63
N ASP A 118 -11.51 -20.62 -34.16
CA ASP A 118 -10.34 -20.25 -33.36
C ASP A 118 -10.60 -19.01 -32.46
N HIS A 119 -11.63 -18.22 -32.79
CA HIS A 119 -12.03 -17.03 -32.02
C HIS A 119 -13.10 -17.31 -30.95
N ASP A 120 -13.66 -18.53 -30.89
CA ASP A 120 -14.68 -18.85 -29.88
C ASP A 120 -14.11 -18.76 -28.46
N GLY A 121 -12.86 -19.19 -28.26
CA GLY A 121 -12.16 -19.05 -26.99
C GLY A 121 -11.94 -17.58 -26.58
N LEU A 122 -11.79 -16.67 -27.56
CA LEU A 122 -11.71 -15.23 -27.28
C LEU A 122 -13.06 -14.69 -26.79
N LYS A 123 -14.18 -15.11 -27.40
CA LYS A 123 -15.52 -14.74 -26.94
C LYS A 123 -15.79 -15.21 -25.52
N GLU A 124 -15.48 -16.47 -25.22
CA GLU A 124 -15.63 -17.05 -23.88
C GLU A 124 -14.78 -16.31 -22.86
N PHE A 125 -13.52 -16.01 -23.20
CA PHE A 125 -12.64 -15.24 -22.34
C PHE A 125 -13.21 -13.84 -22.05
N MET A 126 -13.72 -13.13 -23.06
CA MET A 126 -14.34 -11.81 -22.87
C MET A 126 -15.57 -11.87 -21.94
N ASP A 127 -16.48 -12.84 -22.13
CA ASP A 127 -17.66 -13.01 -21.24
C ASP A 127 -17.21 -13.30 -19.80
N GLN A 128 -16.20 -14.16 -19.60
CA GLN A 128 -15.65 -14.46 -18.28
C GLN A 128 -15.00 -13.24 -17.61
N GLN A 129 -14.18 -12.47 -18.33
CA GLN A 129 -13.53 -11.29 -17.76
C GLN A 129 -14.57 -10.25 -17.33
N ILE A 130 -15.57 -9.97 -18.17
CA ILE A 130 -16.60 -8.96 -17.85
C ILE A 130 -17.43 -9.39 -16.63
N ARG A 131 -17.81 -10.67 -16.53
CA ARG A 131 -18.52 -11.18 -15.34
C ARG A 131 -17.68 -11.05 -14.08
N GLY A 132 -16.40 -11.42 -14.15
CA GLY A 132 -15.48 -11.26 -13.02
C GLY A 132 -15.35 -9.81 -12.57
N SER A 133 -15.28 -8.86 -13.52
CA SER A 133 -15.30 -7.43 -13.22
C SER A 133 -16.62 -6.98 -12.59
N ILE A 134 -17.78 -7.44 -13.07
CA ILE A 134 -19.07 -7.15 -12.42
C ILE A 134 -19.07 -7.63 -10.96
N ASP A 135 -18.63 -8.86 -10.72
CA ASP A 135 -18.64 -9.44 -9.38
C ASP A 135 -17.69 -8.72 -8.42
N PHE A 136 -16.58 -8.16 -8.92
CA PHE A 136 -15.57 -7.50 -8.09
C PHE A 136 -15.79 -5.99 -7.97
N ASP A 137 -15.91 -5.30 -9.10
CA ASP A 137 -15.96 -3.84 -9.18
C ASP A 137 -17.35 -3.29 -8.82
N CYS A 138 -18.41 -4.07 -9.05
CA CYS A 138 -19.80 -3.67 -8.79
C CYS A 138 -20.40 -4.29 -7.53
N ASP A 139 -19.64 -5.07 -6.76
CA ASP A 139 -20.10 -5.50 -5.44
C ASP A 139 -20.28 -4.27 -4.56
N THR A 140 -21.44 -4.16 -3.91
CA THR A 140 -21.75 -3.06 -3.00
C THR A 140 -21.87 -3.53 -1.55
N SER A 141 -21.70 -4.82 -1.29
CA SER A 141 -21.88 -5.44 0.02
C SER A 141 -20.91 -4.92 1.09
N TYR A 142 -19.74 -4.43 0.68
CA TYR A 142 -18.74 -3.85 1.57
C TYR A 142 -19.01 -2.39 1.93
N TYR A 143 -19.87 -1.68 1.20
CA TYR A 143 -20.26 -0.31 1.55
C TYR A 143 -21.23 -0.34 2.74
N LYS A 144 -20.73 0.09 3.90
CA LYS A 144 -21.56 0.20 5.10
C LYS A 144 -22.40 1.47 5.02
N LYS A 145 -23.71 1.32 5.12
CA LYS A 145 -24.62 2.46 5.26
C LYS A 145 -24.19 3.31 6.46
N PRO A 146 -23.93 4.62 6.28
CA PRO A 146 -23.55 5.50 7.37
C PRO A 146 -24.61 5.54 8.46
N LYS A 147 -24.17 5.69 9.71
CA LYS A 147 -25.04 5.84 10.88
C LYS A 147 -24.73 7.16 11.55
N LEU A 148 -25.77 7.96 11.78
CA LEU A 148 -25.63 9.17 12.58
C LEU A 148 -25.36 8.79 14.04
N LEU A 149 -24.24 9.27 14.55
CA LEU A 149 -23.87 9.15 15.96
C LEU A 149 -24.36 10.38 16.72
N SER A 150 -24.64 10.22 18.01
CA SER A 150 -24.70 11.39 18.89
C SER A 150 -23.32 12.05 18.99
N GLY A 151 -23.26 13.34 19.30
CA GLY A 151 -22.01 14.05 19.49
C GLY A 151 -21.12 13.41 20.54
N ARG A 152 -21.71 12.85 21.61
CA ARG A 152 -20.96 12.10 22.63
C ARG A 152 -20.33 10.82 22.08
N GLU A 153 -21.08 10.02 21.33
CA GLU A 153 -20.56 8.79 20.71
C GLU A 153 -19.49 9.11 19.67
N TRP A 154 -19.73 10.12 18.83
CA TRP A 154 -18.77 10.60 17.85
C TRP A 154 -17.46 11.06 18.52
N LEU A 155 -17.56 11.89 19.55
CA LEU A 155 -16.38 12.40 20.27
C LEU A 155 -15.62 11.27 20.95
N SER A 156 -16.33 10.32 21.55
CA SER A 156 -15.72 9.13 22.17
C SER A 156 -14.98 8.28 21.13
N LEU A 157 -15.59 8.07 19.95
CA LEU A 157 -15.00 7.31 18.85
C LEU A 157 -13.73 8.00 18.32
N LYS A 158 -13.80 9.31 18.04
CA LYS A 158 -12.66 10.09 17.54
C LYS A 158 -11.52 10.16 18.54
N THR A 159 -11.83 10.37 19.82
CA THR A 159 -10.83 10.37 20.90
C THR A 159 -10.15 9.02 21.04
N SER A 160 -10.92 7.93 21.00
CA SER A 160 -10.36 6.57 21.09
C SER A 160 -9.52 6.21 19.87
N GLY A 161 -9.94 6.64 18.67
CA GLY A 161 -9.17 6.49 17.43
C GLY A 161 -7.83 7.22 17.50
N ALA A 162 -7.83 8.50 17.89
CA ALA A 162 -6.59 9.27 18.04
C ALA A 162 -5.63 8.64 19.06
N LEU A 163 -6.14 8.13 20.20
CA LEU A 163 -5.33 7.41 21.18
C LEU A 163 -4.74 6.11 20.62
N HIS A 164 -5.53 5.36 19.84
CA HIS A 164 -5.05 4.17 19.16
C HIS A 164 -3.96 4.50 18.14
N ASP A 165 -4.15 5.53 17.32
CA ASP A 165 -3.19 5.95 16.30
C ASP A 165 -1.86 6.41 16.92
N ILE A 166 -1.91 7.13 18.05
CA ILE A 166 -0.70 7.50 18.82
C ILE A 166 0.06 6.24 19.25
N ASP A 167 -0.62 5.27 19.87
CA ASP A 167 0.01 4.04 20.36
C ASP A 167 0.56 3.18 19.20
N TYR A 168 -0.25 2.99 18.16
CA TYR A 168 0.11 2.20 16.99
C TYR A 168 1.32 2.80 16.26
N HIS A 169 1.28 4.09 15.93
CA HIS A 169 2.36 4.72 15.19
C HIS A 169 3.61 4.94 16.03
N ALA A 170 3.50 5.14 17.35
CA ALA A 170 4.68 5.17 18.22
C ALA A 170 5.39 3.80 18.23
N LYS A 171 4.63 2.69 18.26
CA LYS A 171 5.18 1.34 18.17
C LYS A 171 5.82 1.09 16.81
N GLU A 172 5.15 1.43 15.71
CA GLU A 172 5.70 1.24 14.37
C GLU A 172 6.93 2.11 14.09
N ASP A 173 7.00 3.35 14.61
CA ASP A 173 8.22 4.16 14.52
C ASP A 173 9.41 3.48 15.23
N LEU A 174 9.17 2.90 16.41
CA LEU A 174 10.20 2.16 17.13
C LEU A 174 10.65 0.92 16.36
N GLU A 175 9.72 0.14 15.81
CA GLU A 175 10.04 -1.05 15.02
C GLU A 175 10.72 -0.68 13.69
N GLU A 176 10.32 0.40 13.03
CA GLU A 176 10.98 0.91 11.84
C GLU A 176 12.43 1.33 12.13
N ARG A 177 12.66 2.06 13.22
CA ARG A 177 14.02 2.42 13.68
C ARG A 177 14.87 1.17 13.96
N LYS A 178 14.31 0.15 14.60
CA LYS A 178 15.00 -1.14 14.83
C LYS A 178 15.32 -1.82 13.50
N ARG A 179 14.37 -1.92 12.58
CA ARG A 179 14.57 -2.50 11.23
C ARG A 179 15.67 -1.75 10.48
N ALA A 180 15.66 -0.42 10.50
CA ALA A 180 16.69 0.43 9.89
C ALA A 180 18.08 0.20 10.50
N ALA A 181 18.18 0.12 11.84
CA ALA A 181 19.42 -0.17 12.54
C ALA A 181 19.97 -1.57 12.23
N VAL A 182 19.10 -2.59 12.22
CA VAL A 182 19.49 -3.98 11.88
C VAL A 182 19.99 -4.06 10.43
N ARG A 183 19.30 -3.41 9.49
CA ARG A 183 19.74 -3.36 8.08
C ARG A 183 21.07 -2.64 7.91
N THR A 184 21.26 -1.54 8.63
CA THR A 184 22.53 -0.79 8.66
C THR A 184 23.67 -1.65 9.20
N LEU A 185 23.45 -2.34 10.32
CA LEU A 185 24.47 -3.23 10.89
C LEU A 185 24.81 -4.37 9.91
N TRP A 186 23.81 -4.96 9.27
CA TRP A 186 24.00 -6.02 8.29
C TRP A 186 24.89 -5.56 7.12
N ILE A 187 24.62 -4.38 6.54
CA ILE A 187 25.43 -3.89 5.40
C ILE A 187 26.85 -3.51 5.83
N GLN A 188 27.02 -2.97 7.04
CA GLN A 188 28.34 -2.66 7.59
C GLN A 188 29.16 -3.93 7.84
N GLN A 189 28.55 -4.99 8.38
CA GLN A 189 29.21 -6.28 8.58
C GLN A 189 29.62 -6.91 7.25
N LEU A 190 28.74 -6.86 6.23
CA LEU A 190 29.06 -7.34 4.89
C LEU A 190 30.27 -6.58 4.32
N ARG A 191 30.21 -5.24 4.30
CA ARG A 191 31.32 -4.41 3.79
C ARG A 191 32.62 -4.65 4.53
N LYS A 192 32.59 -4.78 5.86
CA LYS A 192 33.78 -5.09 6.66
C LYS A 192 34.38 -6.44 6.32
N SER A 193 33.56 -7.45 6.04
CA SER A 193 34.04 -8.79 5.65
C SER A 193 34.74 -8.81 4.29
N LEU A 194 34.48 -7.81 3.45
CA LEU A 194 35.07 -7.67 2.11
C LEU A 194 36.36 -6.85 2.10
N LEU A 195 36.76 -6.26 3.23
CA LEU A 195 38.08 -5.66 3.41
C LEU A 195 39.10 -6.80 3.64
N LEU A 196 39.65 -7.34 2.55
CA LEU A 196 40.75 -8.30 2.64
C LEU A 196 42.02 -7.61 3.18
N PRO A 197 42.83 -8.26 4.03
CA PRO A 197 44.15 -7.75 4.36
C PRO A 197 45.02 -7.71 3.09
N GLU A 198 45.85 -6.66 2.94
CA GLU A 198 46.81 -6.61 1.83
C GLU A 198 47.71 -7.86 1.87
N PRO A 199 48.01 -8.47 0.71
CA PRO A 199 48.93 -9.58 0.65
C PRO A 199 50.32 -9.13 1.12
N ALA A 200 50.84 -9.81 2.14
CA ALA A 200 52.20 -9.65 2.66
C ALA A 200 53.26 -10.17 1.68
#